data_AF-T0D244-F1
#
_entry.id   AF-T0D244-F1
#
_cell.length_a   1.000
_cell.length_b   1.000
_cell.length_c   1.000
_cell.angle_alpha   90.00
_cell.angle_beta   90.00
_cell.angle_gamma   90.00
#
_symmetry.space_group_name_H-M   'P 1'
#
loop_
_entity.id
_entity.type
_entity.pdbx_description
1 polymer ?
#
loop_
_entity_poly.entity_id
_entity_poly.type
_entity_poly.pdbx_seq_one_letter_code
_entity_poly.pdbx_strand_id
1 'polypeptide(L)'
;MTRHIKLVYGVGIVILLVSLYFDWNLHKTHQNFKTNAQANLVLGVGLIGQAHDLIKRGNAKAATPVAYEGIGYLRASAGEMEQLGVDNVSGVASFMDQAMSNILDLDKQPADTGTKEHDQQVIETLESNFKPFARINYGSMSDGQLKQALDHVYQAMTPQERQQFGG
;
A
#
# COMPACT_ATOMS: atom_id res chain seq x y z
N MET A 1 29.31 -25.82 -46.93
CA MET A 1 27.99 -25.25 -46.58
C MET A 1 27.53 -25.56 -45.14
N THR A 2 28.01 -26.61 -44.46
CA THR A 2 27.60 -26.98 -43.09
C THR A 2 28.17 -26.14 -41.94
N ARG A 3 29.27 -25.38 -42.15
CA ARG A 3 29.88 -24.51 -41.12
C ARG A 3 29.07 -23.25 -40.80
N HIS A 4 28.44 -22.62 -41.80
CA HIS A 4 27.62 -21.42 -41.58
C HIS A 4 26.32 -21.72 -40.84
N ILE A 5 25.73 -22.89 -41.08
CA ILE A 5 24.48 -23.34 -40.42
C ILE A 5 24.69 -23.55 -38.91
N LYS A 6 25.82 -24.13 -38.48
CA LYS A 6 26.15 -24.30 -37.04
C LYS A 6 26.33 -22.96 -36.30
N LEU A 7 26.84 -21.95 -36.99
CA LEU A 7 27.08 -20.62 -36.41
C LEU A 7 25.76 -19.87 -36.21
N VAL A 8 24.82 -19.99 -37.15
CA VAL A 8 23.47 -19.43 -37.03
C VAL A 8 22.67 -20.09 -35.91
N TYR A 9 22.71 -21.43 -35.79
CA TYR A 9 22.05 -22.12 -34.68
C TYR A 9 22.69 -21.79 -33.31
N GLY A 10 24.02 -21.65 -33.24
CA GLY A 10 24.72 -21.26 -32.02
C GLY A 10 24.33 -19.86 -31.54
N VAL A 11 24.28 -18.88 -32.45
CA VAL A 11 23.84 -17.51 -32.12
C VAL A 11 22.36 -17.47 -31.72
N GLY A 12 21.49 -18.23 -32.39
CA GLY A 12 20.07 -18.33 -32.03
C GLY A 12 19.84 -18.92 -30.63
N ILE A 13 20.57 -19.97 -30.25
CA ILE A 13 20.50 -20.58 -28.92
C ILE A 13 21.01 -19.60 -27.84
N VAL A 14 22.09 -18.87 -28.11
CA VAL A 14 22.62 -17.87 -27.18
C VAL A 14 21.63 -16.73 -26.97
N ILE A 15 21.01 -16.20 -28.03
CA ILE A 15 19.97 -15.16 -27.90
C ILE A 15 18.78 -15.68 -27.08
N LEU A 16 18.34 -16.92 -27.33
CA LEU A 16 17.23 -17.53 -26.60
C LEU A 16 17.53 -17.72 -25.10
N LEU A 17 18.76 -18.13 -24.74
CA LEU A 17 19.20 -18.24 -23.35
C LEU A 17 19.32 -16.88 -22.67
N VAL A 18 19.79 -15.86 -23.38
CA VAL A 18 19.88 -14.48 -22.88
C VAL A 18 18.47 -13.93 -22.64
N SER A 19 17.53 -14.11 -23.57
CA SER A 19 16.13 -13.72 -23.38
C SER A 19 15.49 -14.41 -22.18
N LEU A 20 15.66 -15.73 -22.04
CA LEU A 20 15.14 -16.47 -20.88
C LEU A 20 15.78 -16.02 -19.55
N TYR A 21 17.07 -15.68 -19.56
CA TYR A 21 17.76 -15.14 -18.39
C TYR A 21 17.23 -13.76 -17.99
N PHE A 22 17.01 -12.88 -18.97
CA PHE A 22 16.38 -11.58 -18.74
C PHE A 22 14.95 -11.74 -18.24
N ASP A 23 14.13 -12.59 -18.88
CA ASP A 23 12.76 -12.86 -18.45
C ASP A 23 12.72 -13.40 -17.01
N TRP A 24 13.62 -14.30 -16.65
CA TRP A 24 13.72 -14.83 -15.28
C TRP A 24 14.15 -13.77 -14.26
N ASN A 25 15.15 -12.93 -14.59
CA ASN A 25 15.57 -11.83 -13.72
C ASN A 25 14.49 -10.75 -13.59
N LEU A 26 13.78 -10.45 -14.66
CA LEU A 26 12.66 -9.52 -14.65
C LEU A 26 11.52 -10.09 -13.79
N HIS A 27 11.23 -11.39 -13.92
CA HIS A 27 10.24 -12.07 -13.10
C HIS A 27 10.59 -12.07 -11.61
N LYS A 28 11.83 -12.41 -11.24
CA LYS A 28 12.30 -12.32 -9.83
C LYS A 28 12.26 -10.90 -9.30
N THR A 29 12.67 -9.93 -10.11
CA THR A 29 12.61 -8.50 -9.76
C THR A 29 11.17 -8.08 -9.50
N HIS A 30 10.23 -8.44 -10.38
CA HIS A 30 8.80 -8.20 -10.17
C HIS A 30 8.24 -8.88 -8.92
N GLN A 31 8.62 -10.12 -8.64
CA GLN A 31 8.19 -10.82 -7.42
C GLN A 31 8.70 -10.14 -6.14
N ASN A 32 9.96 -9.67 -6.15
CA ASN A 32 10.54 -8.94 -5.02
C ASN A 32 9.88 -7.57 -4.85
N PHE A 33 9.63 -6.84 -5.94
CA PHE A 33 8.87 -5.58 -5.90
C PHE A 33 7.48 -5.79 -5.31
N LYS A 34 6.73 -6.77 -5.83
CA LYS A 34 5.40 -7.12 -5.31
C LYS A 34 5.43 -7.46 -3.82
N THR A 35 6.37 -8.28 -3.38
CA THR A 35 6.48 -8.68 -1.97
C THR A 35 6.79 -7.48 -1.06
N ASN A 36 7.66 -6.58 -1.50
CA ASN A 36 8.01 -5.36 -0.77
C ASN A 36 6.84 -4.37 -0.71
N ALA A 37 6.15 -4.14 -1.84
CA ALA A 37 4.98 -3.28 -1.92
C ALA A 37 3.87 -3.76 -0.95
N GLN A 38 3.56 -5.06 -1.00
CA GLN A 38 2.58 -5.68 -0.10
C GLN A 38 3.01 -5.60 1.37
N ALA A 39 4.28 -5.84 1.67
CA ALA A 39 4.79 -5.72 3.04
C ALA A 39 4.69 -4.29 3.56
N ASN A 40 5.09 -3.30 2.76
CA ASN A 40 4.99 -1.87 3.10
C ASN A 40 3.53 -1.46 3.31
N LEU A 41 2.61 -1.90 2.44
CA LEU A 41 1.18 -1.61 2.59
C LEU A 41 0.66 -2.12 3.95
N VAL A 42 0.92 -3.39 4.27
CA VAL A 42 0.37 -3.99 5.50
C VAL A 42 1.07 -3.46 6.75
N LEU A 43 2.38 -3.19 6.70
CA LEU A 43 3.10 -2.51 7.78
C LEU A 43 2.54 -1.11 8.02
N GLY A 44 2.29 -0.35 6.95
CA GLY A 44 1.68 0.98 7.02
C GLY A 44 0.32 0.96 7.70
N VAL A 45 -0.56 0.05 7.29
CA VAL A 45 -1.87 -0.14 7.93
C VAL A 45 -1.74 -0.55 9.40
N GLY A 46 -0.82 -1.46 9.72
CA GLY A 46 -0.59 -1.91 11.09
C GLY A 46 -0.15 -0.78 12.03
N LEU A 47 0.75 0.08 11.56
CA LEU A 47 1.22 1.25 12.31
C LEU A 47 0.11 2.29 12.49
N ILE A 48 -0.71 2.54 11.47
CA ILE A 48 -1.88 3.42 11.58
C ILE A 48 -2.85 2.91 12.64
N GLY A 49 -3.14 1.60 12.66
CA GLY A 49 -3.97 1.00 13.70
C GLY A 49 -3.36 1.10 15.10
N GLN A 50 -2.04 0.94 15.21
CA GLN A 50 -1.33 1.13 16.48
C GLN A 50 -1.39 2.60 16.96
N ALA A 51 -1.22 3.56 16.05
CA ALA A 51 -1.36 4.97 16.37
C ALA A 51 -2.78 5.30 16.83
N HIS A 52 -3.80 4.73 16.17
CA HIS A 52 -5.19 4.91 16.57
C HIS A 52 -5.50 4.33 17.95
N ASP A 53 -4.98 3.14 18.29
CA ASP A 53 -5.09 2.58 19.65
C ASP A 53 -4.40 3.47 20.71
N LEU A 54 -3.25 4.06 20.39
CA LEU A 54 -2.58 5.02 21.27
C LEU A 54 -3.43 6.30 21.47
N ILE A 55 -4.09 6.79 20.42
CA ILE A 55 -5.03 7.92 20.50
C ILE A 55 -6.21 7.59 21.42
N LYS A 56 -6.84 6.41 21.24
CA LYS A 56 -7.96 5.95 22.09
C LYS A 56 -7.58 5.83 23.57
N ARG A 57 -6.31 5.54 23.85
CA ARG A 57 -5.75 5.50 25.21
C ARG A 57 -5.33 6.86 25.75
N GLY A 58 -5.53 7.94 25.01
CA GLY A 58 -5.16 9.31 25.39
C GLY A 58 -3.67 9.62 25.26
N ASN A 59 -2.90 8.83 24.51
CA ASN A 59 -1.45 9.01 24.34
C ASN A 59 -1.10 9.57 22.95
N ALA A 60 -1.63 10.77 22.64
CA ALA A 60 -1.41 11.44 21.36
C ALA A 60 0.08 11.65 21.03
N LYS A 61 0.90 11.98 22.03
CA LYS A 61 2.36 12.20 21.85
C LYS A 61 3.09 10.96 21.34
N ALA A 62 2.71 9.77 21.81
CA ALA A 62 3.27 8.52 21.30
C ALA A 62 2.65 8.10 19.96
N ALA A 63 1.40 8.49 19.71
CA ALA A 63 0.71 8.17 18.46
C ALA A 63 1.28 8.92 17.25
N THR A 64 1.68 10.18 17.40
CA THR A 64 2.18 11.02 16.30
C THR A 64 3.32 10.39 15.49
N PRO A 65 4.46 9.97 16.07
CA PRO A 65 5.54 9.37 15.28
C PRO A 65 5.12 8.04 14.62
N VAL A 66 4.29 7.24 15.29
CA VAL A 66 3.79 5.96 14.77
C VAL A 66 2.86 6.18 13.58
N ALA A 67 1.98 7.18 13.65
CA ALA A 67 1.09 7.56 12.56
C ALA A 67 1.89 7.99 11.32
N TYR A 68 2.87 8.90 11.48
CA TYR A 68 3.69 9.37 10.37
C TYR A 68 4.53 8.25 9.73
N GLU A 69 5.07 7.34 10.54
CA GLU A 69 5.79 6.18 10.02
C GLU A 69 4.85 5.28 9.21
N GLY A 70 3.64 5.00 9.72
CA GLY A 70 2.62 4.23 8.99
C GLY A 70 2.22 4.86 7.66
N ILE A 71 2.00 6.18 7.64
CA ILE A 71 1.71 6.95 6.42
C ILE A 71 2.89 6.87 5.44
N GLY A 72 4.13 6.94 5.94
CA GLY A 72 5.33 6.78 5.12
C GLY A 72 5.38 5.44 4.39
N TYR A 73 5.08 4.34 5.09
CA TYR A 73 5.01 3.01 4.47
C TYR A 73 3.85 2.88 3.47
N LEU A 74 2.67 3.44 3.75
CA LEU A 74 1.57 3.45 2.79
C LEU A 74 1.96 4.18 1.50
N ARG A 75 2.55 5.38 1.62
CA ARG A 75 3.04 6.16 0.47
C ARG A 75 4.11 5.42 -0.32
N ALA A 76 5.05 4.77 0.36
CA ALA A 76 6.09 3.98 -0.28
C ALA A 76 5.52 2.77 -1.05
N SER A 77 4.39 2.21 -0.60
CA SER A 77 3.72 1.09 -1.29
C SER A 77 2.86 1.53 -2.49
N ALA A 78 2.39 2.78 -2.52
CA ALA A 78 1.33 3.21 -3.43
C ALA A 78 1.65 2.98 -4.92
N GLY A 79 2.77 3.53 -5.39
CA GLY A 79 3.10 3.44 -6.82
C GLY A 79 3.33 2.01 -7.32
N GLU A 80 3.83 1.12 -6.47
CA GLU A 80 4.05 -0.29 -6.83
C GLU A 80 2.75 -1.10 -6.76
N MET A 81 1.90 -0.85 -5.76
CA MET A 81 0.61 -1.53 -5.62
C MET A 81 -0.37 -1.13 -6.74
N GLU A 82 -0.39 0.14 -7.16
CA GLU A 82 -1.21 0.62 -8.27
C GLU A 82 -0.80 -0.02 -9.61
N GLN A 83 0.50 -0.22 -9.84
CA GLN A 83 1.00 -0.98 -11.01
C GLN A 83 0.56 -2.46 -10.99
N LEU A 84 0.25 -3.00 -9.81
CA LEU A 84 -0.25 -4.36 -9.62
C LEU A 84 -1.79 -4.44 -9.64
N GLY A 85 -2.48 -3.34 -9.99
CA GLY A 85 -3.94 -3.29 -10.08
C GLY A 85 -4.65 -3.16 -8.73
N VAL A 86 -3.92 -2.76 -7.69
CA VAL A 86 -4.47 -2.38 -6.39
C VAL A 86 -4.55 -0.85 -6.36
N ASP A 87 -5.67 -0.32 -6.85
CA ASP A 87 -5.88 1.11 -7.06
C ASP A 87 -6.17 1.85 -5.73
N ASN A 88 -6.17 3.19 -5.78
CA ASN A 88 -6.51 4.10 -4.68
C ASN A 88 -5.57 4.11 -3.46
N VAL A 89 -4.42 3.43 -3.51
CA VAL A 89 -3.48 3.34 -2.37
C VAL A 89 -2.92 4.72 -2.03
N SER A 90 -2.52 5.50 -3.04
CA SER A 90 -2.05 6.88 -2.87
C SER A 90 -3.09 7.79 -2.23
N GLY A 91 -4.36 7.62 -2.62
CA GLY A 91 -5.47 8.39 -2.10
C GLY A 91 -5.81 8.06 -0.67
N VAL A 92 -5.85 6.77 -0.33
CA VAL A 92 -6.00 6.32 1.05
C VAL A 92 -4.83 6.84 1.90
N ALA A 93 -3.59 6.76 1.43
CA ALA A 93 -2.43 7.27 2.17
C ALA A 93 -2.51 8.79 2.43
N SER A 94 -3.00 9.56 1.46
CA SER A 94 -3.16 11.01 1.59
C SER A 94 -4.30 11.38 2.54
N PHE A 95 -5.42 10.65 2.46
CA PHE A 95 -6.51 10.81 3.41
C PHE A 95 -6.08 10.45 4.83
N MET A 96 -5.32 9.36 5.03
CA MET A 96 -4.83 8.96 6.36
C MET A 96 -3.93 10.02 6.99
N ASP A 97 -3.14 10.75 6.19
CA ASP A 97 -2.34 11.89 6.66
C ASP A 97 -3.21 13.04 7.18
N GLN A 98 -4.26 13.39 6.43
CA GLN A 98 -5.23 14.41 6.84
C GLN A 98 -6.00 13.97 8.09
N ALA A 99 -6.53 12.74 8.09
CA ALA A 99 -7.32 12.18 9.18
C ALA A 99 -6.52 12.12 10.48
N MET A 100 -5.27 11.63 10.43
CA MET A 100 -4.41 11.60 11.61
C MET A 100 -4.05 13.01 12.10
N SER A 101 -3.81 13.95 11.19
CA SER A 101 -3.53 15.35 11.55
C SER A 101 -4.74 16.02 12.23
N ASN A 102 -5.95 15.77 11.73
CA ASN A 102 -7.22 16.24 12.31
C ASN A 102 -7.47 15.64 13.70
N ILE A 103 -7.32 14.32 13.85
CA ILE A 103 -7.58 13.62 15.12
C ILE A 103 -6.58 14.03 16.20
N LEU A 104 -5.31 14.21 15.82
CA LEU A 104 -4.24 14.61 16.73
C LEU A 104 -4.18 16.14 16.96
N ASP A 105 -5.06 16.93 16.32
CA ASP A 105 -5.06 18.39 16.36
C ASP A 105 -3.68 19.00 16.04
N LEU A 106 -2.97 18.43 15.06
CA LEU A 106 -1.59 18.86 14.72
C LEU A 106 -1.56 20.15 13.89
N ASP A 107 -2.66 20.49 13.21
CA ASP A 107 -2.81 21.73 12.45
C ASP A 107 -3.52 22.85 13.23
N LYS A 108 -3.30 24.10 12.80
CA LYS A 108 -3.76 25.31 13.51
C LYS A 108 -5.27 25.54 13.52
N GLN A 109 -6.05 24.72 12.82
CA GLN A 109 -7.51 24.74 12.90
C GLN A 109 -7.98 23.41 13.45
N PRO A 110 -8.45 23.35 14.71
CA PRO A 110 -9.01 22.12 15.25
C PRO A 110 -10.20 21.70 14.38
N ALA A 111 -10.16 20.46 13.92
CA ALA A 111 -11.29 19.88 13.19
C ALA A 111 -12.52 19.85 14.11
N ASP A 112 -13.71 20.08 13.54
CA ASP A 112 -14.94 19.93 14.30
C ASP A 112 -15.15 18.46 14.72
N THR A 113 -16.03 18.25 15.70
CA THR A 113 -16.29 16.91 16.24
C THR A 113 -16.78 15.93 15.16
N GLY A 114 -17.62 16.40 14.23
CA GLY A 114 -18.15 15.55 13.16
C GLY A 114 -17.07 15.07 12.18
N THR A 115 -16.12 15.94 11.86
CA THR A 115 -14.97 15.58 11.00
C THR A 115 -14.10 14.54 11.69
N LYS A 116 -13.81 14.71 12.99
CA LYS A 116 -13.02 13.74 13.76
C LYS A 116 -13.70 12.37 13.86
N GLU A 117 -15.02 12.34 14.06
CA GLU A 117 -15.79 11.10 14.11
C GLU A 117 -15.77 10.36 12.75
N HIS A 118 -15.92 11.10 11.65
CA HIS A 118 -15.79 10.56 10.30
C HIS A 118 -14.39 10.02 10.02
N ASP A 119 -13.35 10.81 10.31
CA ASP A 119 -11.95 10.40 10.13
C ASP A 119 -11.62 9.13 10.93
N GLN A 120 -12.12 9.04 12.17
CA GLN A 120 -12.00 7.83 13.00
C GLN A 120 -12.73 6.65 12.36
N GLN A 121 -13.95 6.83 11.85
CA GLN A 121 -14.71 5.77 11.20
C GLN A 121 -13.99 5.20 9.97
N VAL A 122 -13.34 6.04 9.16
CA VAL A 122 -12.58 5.58 7.99
C VAL A 122 -11.33 4.81 8.43
N ILE A 123 -10.62 5.26 9.47
CA ILE A 123 -9.48 4.52 10.06
C ILE A 123 -9.93 3.16 10.63
N GLU A 124 -11.08 3.09 11.31
CA GLU A 124 -11.64 1.81 11.80
C GLU A 124 -12.03 0.88 10.65
N THR A 125 -12.51 1.45 9.55
CA THR A 125 -12.79 0.69 8.32
C THR A 125 -11.50 0.11 7.74
N LEU A 126 -10.42 0.88 7.71
CA LEU A 126 -9.09 0.40 7.30
C LEU A 126 -8.62 -0.75 8.20
N GLU A 127 -8.63 -0.55 9.51
CA GLU A 127 -8.21 -1.58 10.47
C GLU A 127 -9.04 -2.87 10.33
N SER A 128 -10.38 -2.75 10.26
CA SER A 128 -11.26 -3.92 10.23
C SER A 128 -11.10 -4.74 8.95
N ASN A 129 -10.91 -4.09 7.80
CA ASN A 129 -10.68 -4.79 6.53
C ASN A 129 -9.29 -5.44 6.47
N PHE A 130 -8.30 -4.88 7.17
CA PHE A 130 -6.93 -5.41 7.17
C PHE A 130 -6.58 -6.33 8.35
N LYS A 131 -7.41 -6.35 9.40
CA LYS A 131 -7.25 -7.21 10.57
C LYS A 131 -7.16 -8.71 10.25
N PRO A 132 -7.90 -9.28 9.29
CA PRO A 132 -7.73 -10.66 8.87
C PRO A 132 -6.35 -10.95 8.29
N PHE A 133 -5.70 -9.95 7.67
CA PHE A 133 -4.41 -10.08 7.00
C PHE A 133 -3.22 -9.99 7.95
N ALA A 134 -3.36 -9.33 9.10
CA ALA A 134 -2.31 -9.26 10.13
C ALA A 134 -1.88 -10.64 10.68
N ARG A 135 -2.67 -11.70 10.42
CA ARG A 135 -2.39 -13.08 10.83
C ARG A 135 -1.87 -13.97 9.71
N ILE A 136 -1.85 -13.48 8.47
CA ILE A 136 -1.50 -14.26 7.28
C ILE A 136 -0.05 -13.90 6.91
N ASN A 137 0.76 -14.92 6.61
CA ASN A 137 2.14 -14.71 6.20
C ASN A 137 2.17 -13.86 4.91
N TYR A 138 2.83 -12.71 4.93
CA TYR A 138 2.64 -11.61 3.97
C TYR A 138 2.72 -12.04 2.49
N GLY A 139 3.59 -13.00 2.16
CA GLY A 139 3.75 -13.53 0.80
C GLY A 139 2.60 -14.40 0.26
N SER A 140 1.51 -14.59 1.01
CA SER A 140 0.35 -15.39 0.58
C SER A 140 -0.90 -14.55 0.26
N MET A 141 -0.81 -13.23 0.33
CA MET A 141 -1.93 -12.34 0.00
C MET A 141 -2.09 -12.17 -1.51
N SER A 142 -3.33 -12.38 -1.99
CA SER A 142 -3.65 -12.07 -3.38
C SER A 142 -3.91 -10.58 -3.56
N ASP A 143 -3.52 -10.05 -4.72
CA ASP A 143 -3.72 -8.64 -5.07
C ASP A 143 -5.21 -8.26 -5.03
N GLY A 144 -6.09 -9.20 -5.42
CA GLY A 144 -7.55 -9.01 -5.35
C GLY A 144 -8.08 -8.82 -3.93
N GLN A 145 -7.51 -9.50 -2.92
CA GLN A 145 -7.91 -9.30 -1.52
C GLN A 145 -7.48 -7.93 -1.00
N LEU A 146 -6.27 -7.50 -1.35
CA LEU A 146 -5.75 -6.18 -0.98
C LEU A 146 -6.56 -5.07 -1.66
N LYS A 147 -6.88 -5.25 -2.94
CA LYS A 147 -7.75 -4.35 -3.70
C LYS A 147 -9.13 -4.22 -3.05
N GLN A 148 -9.78 -5.34 -2.75
CA GLN A 148 -11.11 -5.31 -2.13
C GLN A 148 -11.09 -4.59 -0.76
N ALA A 149 -10.06 -4.83 0.04
CA ALA A 149 -9.90 -4.17 1.33
C ALA A 149 -9.71 -2.65 1.19
N LEU A 150 -8.88 -2.21 0.23
CA LEU A 150 -8.70 -0.78 -0.06
C LEU A 150 -9.94 -0.14 -0.68
N ASP A 151 -10.64 -0.84 -1.58
CA ASP A 151 -11.88 -0.38 -2.18
C ASP A 151 -12.95 -0.11 -1.11
N HIS A 152 -13.04 -0.95 -0.08
CA HIS A 152 -13.95 -0.69 1.05
C HIS A 152 -13.59 0.58 1.84
N VAL A 153 -12.28 0.83 2.04
CA VAL A 153 -11.80 2.03 2.74
C VAL A 153 -12.08 3.28 1.89
N TYR A 154 -11.76 3.22 0.60
CA TYR A 154 -12.04 4.28 -0.35
C TYR A 154 -13.54 4.56 -0.46
N GLN A 155 -14.38 3.52 -0.35
CA GLN A 155 -15.84 3.67 -0.31
C GLN A 155 -16.35 4.34 0.96
N ALA A 156 -15.66 4.18 2.10
CA ALA A 156 -16.00 4.83 3.37
C ALA A 156 -15.68 6.34 3.37
N MET A 157 -14.75 6.80 2.52
CA MET A 157 -14.49 8.22 2.31
C MET A 157 -15.69 8.91 1.64
N THR A 158 -15.88 10.21 1.91
CA THR A 158 -16.90 11.01 1.24
C THR A 158 -16.60 11.18 -0.25
N PRO A 159 -17.60 11.43 -1.10
CA PRO A 159 -17.36 11.72 -2.52
C PRO A 159 -16.39 12.88 -2.74
N GLN A 160 -16.38 13.88 -1.85
CA GLN A 160 -15.49 15.04 -1.93
C GLN A 160 -14.05 14.64 -1.60
N GLU A 161 -13.84 13.87 -0.53
CA GLU A 161 -12.52 13.32 -0.19
C GLU A 161 -11.98 12.43 -1.31
N ARG A 162 -12.84 11.60 -1.91
CA ARG A 162 -12.46 10.77 -3.06
C ARG A 162 -12.03 11.58 -4.28
N GLN A 163 -12.60 12.77 -4.49
CA GLN A 163 -12.20 13.68 -5.57
C GLN A 163 -10.92 14.44 -5.21
N GLN A 164 -10.75 14.82 -3.95
CA GLN A 164 -9.59 15.56 -3.47
C GLN A 164 -8.33 14.69 -3.39
N PHE A 165 -8.49 13.44 -2.97
CA PHE A 165 -7.40 12.50 -2.75
C PHE A 165 -7.38 11.37 -3.79
N GLY A 166 -8.26 11.39 -4.80
CA GLY A 166 -8.31 10.34 -5.81
C GLY A 166 -6.99 10.20 -6.60
N GLY A 167 -6.54 8.97 -6.77
CA GLY A 167 -5.41 8.55 -7.61
C GLY A 167 -5.89 7.76 -8.81
#